data_AF-K1YA29-F1
#
_entry.id   AF-K1YA29-F1
#
_cell.length_a   1.000
_cell.length_b   1.000
_cell.length_c   1.000
_cell.angle_alpha   90.00
_cell.angle_beta   90.00
_cell.angle_gamma   90.00
#
_symmetry.space_group_name_H-M   'P 1'
#
loop_
_entity.id
_entity.type
_entity.pdbx_description
1 polymer ?
#
loop_
_entity_poly.entity_id
_entity_poly.type
_entity_poly.pdbx_seq_one_letter_code
_entity_poly.pdbx_strand_id
1 'polypeptide(L)'
;MKHLILLGDGMSDYPIDVLGGKTALEYASTPHMDRMAAEGTLGLIDTIPPGLPPGSDVANLSVLGYNPKDCYTGRGPLEAANMGVALSPEDIAFRCNLVTLRDGIDPVMEDFTAGHISSLEAKAIIADLEIAIGSETFSFHPGVGYRHLLVWKGGESELVATPPHDITDKA
;
A
#
# COMPACT_ATOMS: atom_id res chain seq x y z
N MET A 1 27.96 -10.04 14.31
CA MET A 1 27.34 -8.78 14.78
C MET A 1 25.84 -8.85 14.48
N LYS A 2 24.97 -8.27 15.32
CA LYS A 2 23.53 -8.18 15.04
C LYS A 2 23.20 -6.72 14.73
N HIS A 3 22.25 -6.47 13.83
CA HIS A 3 21.81 -5.12 13.46
C HIS A 3 20.32 -4.96 13.77
N LEU A 4 19.92 -3.74 14.14
CA LEU A 4 18.52 -3.35 14.32
C LEU A 4 18.27 -2.12 13.45
N ILE A 5 17.23 -2.18 12.61
CA ILE A 5 16.76 -1.05 11.81
C ILE A 5 15.41 -0.62 12.39
N LEU A 6 15.29 0.65 12.76
CA LEU A 6 14.05 1.26 13.25
C LEU A 6 13.62 2.31 12.25
N LEU A 7 12.45 2.12 11.64
CA LEU A 7 11.88 3.05 10.66
C LEU A 7 10.60 3.65 11.25
N GLY A 8 10.60 4.96 11.51
CA GLY A 8 9.41 5.69 11.94
C GLY A 8 8.52 6.04 10.76
N ASP A 9 7.40 5.34 10.59
CA ASP A 9 6.46 5.59 9.49
C ASP A 9 5.87 7.01 9.60
N GLY A 10 5.98 7.79 8.52
CA GLY A 10 5.54 9.18 8.49
C GLY A 10 6.22 10.10 9.51
N MET A 11 7.40 9.75 10.04
CA MET A 11 8.04 10.50 11.13
C MET A 11 8.58 11.88 10.71
N SER A 12 8.93 12.06 9.43
CA SER A 12 9.33 13.35 8.89
C SER A 12 8.14 14.28 8.74
N ASP A 13 8.29 15.53 9.15
CA ASP A 13 7.22 16.53 9.10
C ASP A 13 7.79 17.92 8.80
N TYR A 14 6.91 18.87 8.52
CA TYR A 14 7.22 20.28 8.38
C TYR A 14 7.06 21.02 9.73
N PRO A 15 7.64 22.21 9.87
CA PRO A 15 7.38 23.11 11.00
C PRO A 15 5.87 23.39 11.19
N ILE A 16 5.40 23.31 12.44
CA ILE A 16 4.00 23.51 12.81
C ILE A 16 3.87 24.74 13.72
N ASP A 17 3.02 25.71 13.32
CA ASP A 17 2.85 26.99 14.03
C ASP A 17 2.41 26.81 15.49
N VAL A 18 1.43 25.93 15.75
CA VAL A 18 0.94 25.68 17.12
C VAL A 18 1.98 25.01 18.03
N LEU A 19 3.04 24.44 17.45
CA LEU A 19 4.19 23.87 18.17
C LEU A 19 5.36 24.87 18.29
N GLY A 20 5.14 26.14 17.95
CA GLY A 20 6.16 27.18 17.97
C GLY A 20 7.16 27.08 16.81
N GLY A 21 6.70 26.60 15.65
CA GLY A 21 7.55 26.44 14.44
C GLY A 21 8.46 25.22 14.48
N LYS A 22 8.15 24.23 15.32
CA LYS A 22 8.85 22.95 15.40
C LYS A 22 8.09 21.88 14.61
N THR A 23 8.81 20.86 14.14
CA THR A 23 8.19 19.59 13.71
C THR A 23 7.63 18.83 14.91
N ALA A 24 6.75 17.86 14.68
CA ALA A 24 6.24 16.99 15.74
C ALA A 24 7.38 16.27 16.49
N LEU A 25 8.42 15.82 15.78
CA LEU A 25 9.56 15.12 16.36
C LEU A 25 10.41 16.03 17.28
N GLU A 26 10.65 17.28 16.87
CA GLU A 26 11.40 18.26 17.66
C GLU A 26 10.62 18.79 18.88
N TYR A 27 9.29 18.75 18.81
CA TYR A 27 8.42 19.14 19.91
C TYR A 27 8.32 18.04 20.98
N ALA A 28 8.34 16.77 20.57
CA ALA A 28 8.21 15.63 21.45
C ALA A 28 9.39 15.50 22.44
N SER A 29 9.13 14.92 23.61
CA SER A 29 10.20 14.55 24.55
C SER A 29 10.77 13.19 24.16
N THR A 30 11.96 13.18 23.55
CA THR A 30 12.57 11.98 22.96
C THR A 30 13.95 11.63 23.54
N PRO A 31 14.12 11.56 24.88
CA PRO A 31 15.44 11.51 25.52
C PRO A 31 16.32 10.33 25.05
N HIS A 32 15.71 9.22 24.64
CA HIS A 32 16.44 8.07 24.12
C HIS A 32 16.93 8.28 22.68
N MET A 33 16.13 8.91 21.82
CA MET A 33 16.57 9.26 20.46
C MET A 33 17.60 10.38 20.51
N ASP A 34 17.42 11.37 21.38
CA ASP A 34 18.37 12.47 21.58
C ASP A 34 19.74 11.92 22.02
N ARG A 35 19.74 10.94 22.92
CA ARG A 35 20.96 10.23 23.33
C ARG A 35 21.59 9.46 22.16
N MET A 36 20.81 8.71 21.39
CA MET A 36 21.31 7.98 20.21
C MET A 36 21.89 8.94 19.15
N ALA A 37 21.27 10.10 18.96
CA ALA A 37 21.73 11.14 18.06
C ALA A 37 23.04 11.78 18.54
N ALA A 38 23.20 12.02 19.85
CA ALA A 38 24.40 12.62 20.44
C ALA A 38 25.60 11.64 20.51
N GLU A 39 25.35 10.35 20.72
CA GLU A 39 26.39 9.31 20.82
C GLU A 39 26.69 8.62 19.47
N GLY A 40 25.88 8.89 18.44
CA GLY A 40 25.94 8.23 17.14
C GLY A 40 26.34 9.15 15.98
N THR A 41 25.99 8.73 14.77
CA THR A 41 26.18 9.50 13.54
C THR A 41 24.82 9.87 12.97
N LEU A 42 24.63 11.15 12.67
CA LEU A 42 23.42 11.67 12.04
C LEU A 42 23.64 11.89 10.54
N GLY A 43 22.56 11.79 9.79
CA GLY A 43 22.52 12.08 8.37
C GLY A 43 21.07 12.20 7.89
N LEU A 44 20.91 12.69 6.67
CA LEU A 44 19.64 12.68 5.97
C LEU A 44 19.62 11.51 4.98
N ILE A 45 18.44 10.94 4.78
CA ILE A 45 18.23 9.86 3.81
C ILE A 45 17.02 10.21 2.94
N ASP A 46 17.19 10.02 1.63
CA ASP A 46 16.08 9.98 0.69
C ASP A 46 15.72 8.52 0.44
N THR A 47 14.50 8.13 0.82
CA THR A 47 14.02 6.75 0.69
C THR A 47 13.22 6.53 -0.59
N ILE A 48 12.92 7.60 -1.33
CA ILE A 48 12.09 7.56 -2.54
C ILE A 48 12.94 8.03 -3.73
N PRO A 49 13.53 7.11 -4.51
CA PRO A 49 14.31 7.48 -5.67
C PRO A 49 13.52 8.36 -6.66
N PRO A 50 14.18 9.29 -7.37
CA PRO A 50 13.51 10.15 -8.34
C PRO A 50 12.74 9.36 -9.39
N GLY A 51 11.49 9.75 -9.63
CA GLY A 51 10.57 9.15 -10.60
C GLY A 51 9.68 8.04 -10.05
N LEU A 52 9.78 7.71 -8.75
CA LEU A 52 8.90 6.73 -8.09
C LEU A 52 7.88 7.39 -7.15
N PRO A 53 6.70 6.77 -6.96
CA PRO A 53 5.70 7.29 -6.04
C PRO A 53 6.17 7.22 -4.59
N PRO A 54 5.86 8.23 -3.74
CA PRO A 54 6.30 8.29 -2.35
C PRO A 54 5.44 7.40 -1.43
N GLY A 55 5.53 6.09 -1.63
CA GLY A 55 4.80 5.09 -0.85
C GLY A 55 5.69 4.25 0.06
N SER A 56 5.13 3.74 1.17
CA SER A 56 5.84 2.87 2.13
C SER A 56 6.44 1.62 1.47
N ASP A 57 5.81 1.11 0.41
CA ASP A 57 6.30 0.03 -0.43
C ASP A 57 7.66 0.35 -1.07
N VAL A 58 7.78 1.50 -1.73
CA VAL A 58 9.05 1.95 -2.34
C VAL A 58 10.08 2.26 -1.25
N ALA A 59 9.67 2.96 -0.18
CA ALA A 59 10.57 3.33 0.91
C ALA A 59 11.19 2.12 1.59
N ASN A 60 10.40 1.07 1.87
CA ASN A 60 10.91 -0.14 2.53
C ASN A 60 11.87 -0.92 1.63
N LEU A 61 11.64 -0.98 0.31
CA LEU A 61 12.61 -1.57 -0.61
C LEU A 61 13.97 -0.85 -0.53
N SER A 62 13.98 0.48 -0.56
CA SER A 62 15.20 1.29 -0.43
C SER A 62 15.90 1.05 0.92
N VAL A 63 15.16 1.06 2.04
CA VAL A 63 15.70 0.87 3.39
C VAL A 63 16.31 -0.52 3.57
N LEU A 64 15.73 -1.55 2.93
CA LEU A 64 16.25 -2.92 2.94
C LEU A 64 17.43 -3.14 1.98
N GLY A 65 17.82 -2.13 1.21
CA GLY A 65 18.99 -2.16 0.32
C GLY A 65 18.70 -2.63 -1.10
N TYR A 66 17.44 -2.74 -1.50
CA TYR A 66 17.07 -2.96 -2.90
C TYR A 66 17.12 -1.65 -3.66
N ASN A 67 17.38 -1.71 -4.98
CA ASN A 67 17.12 -0.59 -5.87
C ASN A 67 15.69 -0.73 -6.41
N PRO A 68 14.72 0.10 -5.95
CA PRO A 68 13.34 -0.04 -6.39
C PRO A 68 13.16 0.16 -7.89
N LYS A 69 14.05 0.87 -8.58
CA LYS A 69 13.98 1.05 -10.04
C LYS A 69 14.15 -0.26 -10.81
N ASP A 70 14.80 -1.25 -10.21
CA ASP A 70 15.09 -2.52 -10.87
C ASP A 70 14.05 -3.59 -10.56
N CYS A 71 13.26 -3.42 -9.49
CA CYS A 71 12.39 -4.48 -8.97
C CYS A 71 10.97 -4.06 -8.60
N TYR A 72 10.67 -2.76 -8.48
CA TYR A 72 9.34 -2.30 -8.09
C TYR A 72 8.38 -2.35 -9.27
N THR A 73 7.39 -3.22 -9.17
CA THR A 73 6.32 -3.41 -10.17
C THR A 73 4.94 -3.05 -9.64
N GLY A 74 4.88 -2.26 -8.56
CA GLY A 74 3.65 -1.85 -7.89
C GLY A 74 3.37 -2.62 -6.60
N ARG A 75 2.23 -2.30 -5.95
CA ARG A 75 1.84 -2.88 -4.65
C ARG A 75 1.32 -4.31 -4.71
N GLY A 76 0.69 -4.70 -5.82
CA GLY A 76 0.02 -6.00 -5.93
C GLY A 76 0.91 -7.20 -5.59
N PRO A 77 2.15 -7.29 -6.13
CA PRO A 77 3.07 -8.38 -5.78
C PRO A 77 3.44 -8.45 -4.30
N LEU A 78 3.52 -7.31 -3.61
CA LEU A 78 3.77 -7.27 -2.16
C LEU A 78 2.57 -7.81 -1.36
N GLU A 79 1.35 -7.49 -1.79
CA GLU A 79 0.12 -8.04 -1.20
C GLU A 79 0.01 -9.55 -1.44
N ALA A 80 0.35 -10.02 -2.65
CA ALA A 80 0.41 -11.44 -2.97
C ALA A 80 1.37 -12.18 -2.03
N ALA A 81 2.58 -11.65 -1.86
CA ALA A 81 3.57 -12.22 -0.93
C ALA A 81 3.05 -12.27 0.52
N ASN A 82 2.40 -11.20 0.99
CA ASN A 82 1.79 -11.15 2.32
C ASN A 82 0.68 -12.21 2.51
N MET A 83 -0.08 -12.50 1.46
CA MET A 83 -1.13 -13.52 1.45
C MET A 83 -0.59 -14.95 1.22
N GLY A 84 0.70 -15.12 0.95
CA GLY A 84 1.30 -16.40 0.60
C GLY A 84 0.94 -16.89 -0.81
N VAL A 85 0.50 -15.99 -1.69
CA VAL A 85 0.19 -16.27 -3.09
C VAL A 85 1.47 -16.14 -3.91
N ALA A 86 1.92 -17.25 -4.49
CA ALA A 86 3.08 -17.26 -5.37
C ALA A 86 2.74 -16.67 -6.74
N LEU A 87 3.64 -15.84 -7.27
CA LEU A 87 3.55 -15.24 -8.59
C LEU A 87 4.72 -15.69 -9.47
N SER A 88 4.45 -15.91 -10.74
CA SER A 88 5.47 -16.03 -11.79
C SER A 88 5.93 -14.64 -12.24
N PRO A 89 7.11 -14.50 -12.87
CA PRO A 89 7.58 -13.21 -13.40
C PRO A 89 6.62 -12.56 -14.41
N GLU A 90 5.80 -13.36 -15.10
CA GLU A 90 4.83 -12.93 -16.10
C GLU A 90 3.44 -12.63 -15.51
N ASP A 91 3.24 -12.84 -14.20
CA ASP A 91 1.95 -12.64 -13.57
C ASP A 91 1.79 -11.18 -13.11
N ILE A 92 0.57 -10.65 -13.26
CA ILE A 92 0.21 -9.33 -12.75
C ILE A 92 -0.70 -9.50 -11.54
N ALA A 93 -0.37 -8.82 -10.46
CA ALA A 93 -1.20 -8.76 -9.27
C ALA A 93 -1.84 -7.38 -9.14
N PHE A 94 -3.16 -7.35 -9.00
CA PHE A 94 -3.92 -6.16 -8.70
C PHE A 94 -4.51 -6.27 -7.30
N ARG A 95 -4.42 -5.16 -6.54
CA ARG A 95 -5.28 -5.00 -5.38
C ARG A 95 -6.66 -4.58 -5.88
N CYS A 96 -7.69 -5.33 -5.51
CA CYS A 96 -9.08 -5.00 -5.80
C CYS A 96 -9.83 -4.69 -4.52
N ASN A 97 -10.82 -3.80 -4.61
CA ASN A 97 -11.65 -3.44 -3.47
C ASN A 97 -13.11 -3.82 -3.75
N LEU A 98 -13.82 -4.27 -2.71
CA LEU A 98 -15.27 -4.15 -2.69
C LEU A 98 -15.65 -2.71 -2.33
N VAL A 99 -16.55 -2.11 -3.09
CA VAL A 99 -16.97 -0.71 -2.96
C VAL A 99 -18.48 -0.62 -3.07
N THR A 100 -19.07 0.43 -2.47
CA THR A 100 -20.46 0.79 -2.68
C THR A 100 -20.53 1.88 -3.75
N LEU A 101 -21.36 1.64 -4.76
CA LEU A 101 -21.66 2.63 -5.80
C LEU A 101 -23.09 3.14 -5.57
N ARG A 102 -23.29 4.45 -5.80
CA ARG A 102 -24.61 5.06 -5.81
C ARG A 102 -25.34 4.69 -7.11
N ASP A 103 -26.59 4.28 -6.99
CA ASP A 103 -27.45 3.99 -8.15
C ASP A 103 -27.59 5.21 -9.08
N GLY A 104 -27.50 4.98 -10.39
CA GLY A 104 -27.57 6.03 -11.41
C GLY A 104 -27.23 5.50 -12.81
N ILE A 105 -27.34 6.37 -13.82
CA ILE A 105 -26.91 6.04 -15.20
C ILE A 105 -25.39 5.89 -15.25
N ASP A 106 -24.68 6.80 -14.58
CA ASP A 106 -23.24 6.75 -14.36
C ASP A 106 -23.00 6.57 -12.86
N PRO A 107 -22.76 5.33 -12.39
CA PRO A 107 -22.63 5.06 -10.96
C PRO A 107 -21.38 5.74 -10.39
N VAL A 108 -21.57 6.48 -9.31
CA VAL A 108 -20.49 7.18 -8.59
C VAL A 108 -20.10 6.37 -7.35
N MET A 109 -18.81 6.36 -7.02
CA MET A 109 -18.34 5.69 -5.80
C MET A 109 -18.81 6.43 -4.55
N GLU A 110 -19.72 5.80 -3.81
CA GLU A 110 -20.27 6.31 -2.55
C GLU A 110 -19.37 5.95 -1.37
N ASP A 111 -18.83 4.73 -1.35
CA ASP A 111 -17.94 4.28 -0.28
C ASP A 111 -16.90 3.27 -0.78
N PHE A 112 -15.63 3.64 -0.71
CA PHE A 112 -14.51 2.79 -1.12
C PHE A 112 -14.22 1.61 -0.18
N THR A 113 -14.93 1.53 0.95
CA THR A 113 -14.82 0.48 1.98
C THR A 113 -16.03 -0.44 2.05
N ALA A 114 -17.06 -0.18 1.24
CA ALA A 114 -18.34 -0.88 1.27
C ALA A 114 -18.96 -0.95 2.69
N GLY A 115 -19.02 0.18 3.39
CA GLY A 115 -19.57 0.28 4.74
C GLY A 115 -18.69 -0.40 5.79
N HIS A 116 -17.38 -0.46 5.59
CA HIS A 116 -16.47 -1.31 6.37
C HIS A 116 -16.93 -2.77 6.43
N ILE A 117 -17.28 -3.34 5.28
CA ILE A 117 -17.72 -4.73 5.16
C ILE A 117 -16.81 -5.69 5.94
N SER A 118 -17.42 -6.66 6.62
CA SER A 118 -16.68 -7.64 7.40
C SER A 118 -15.89 -8.58 6.49
N SER A 119 -14.72 -9.05 6.95
CA SER A 119 -13.94 -10.04 6.20
C SER A 119 -14.71 -11.34 5.94
N LEU A 120 -15.66 -11.71 6.80
CA LEU A 120 -16.47 -12.92 6.64
C LEU A 120 -17.40 -12.79 5.41
N GLU A 121 -18.09 -11.67 5.31
CA GLU A 121 -19.03 -11.38 4.23
C GLU A 121 -18.28 -11.14 2.91
N ALA A 122 -17.24 -10.31 2.94
CA ALA A 122 -16.40 -10.04 1.79
C ALA A 122 -15.76 -11.31 1.22
N LYS A 123 -15.34 -12.24 2.08
CA LYS A 123 -14.81 -13.54 1.64
C LYS A 123 -15.84 -14.37 0.87
N ALA A 124 -17.11 -14.35 1.28
CA ALA A 124 -18.16 -15.05 0.55
C ALA A 124 -18.34 -14.45 -0.86
N ILE A 125 -18.41 -13.13 -0.96
CA ILE A 125 -18.52 -12.41 -2.25
C ILE A 125 -17.34 -12.72 -3.17
N ILE A 126 -16.11 -12.69 -2.64
CA ILE A 126 -14.91 -12.98 -3.44
C ILE A 126 -14.85 -14.44 -3.87
N ALA A 127 -15.32 -15.37 -3.03
CA ALA A 127 -15.44 -16.78 -3.41
C ALA A 127 -16.48 -16.97 -4.53
N ASP A 128 -17.61 -16.27 -4.46
CA ASP A 128 -18.63 -16.30 -5.52
C ASP A 128 -18.10 -15.70 -6.83
N LEU A 129 -17.30 -14.62 -6.76
CA LEU A 129 -16.59 -14.06 -7.92
C LEU A 129 -15.60 -15.06 -8.53
N GLU A 130 -14.79 -15.73 -7.71
CA GLU A 130 -13.88 -16.77 -8.18
C GLU A 130 -14.63 -17.92 -8.87
N ILE A 131 -15.79 -18.34 -8.34
CA ILE A 131 -16.61 -19.38 -8.98
C ILE A 131 -17.20 -18.90 -10.31
N ALA A 132 -17.68 -17.65 -10.35
CA ALA A 132 -18.41 -17.13 -11.50
C ALA A 132 -17.49 -16.75 -12.68
N ILE A 133 -16.33 -16.17 -12.39
CA ILE A 133 -15.43 -15.58 -13.40
C ILE A 133 -13.95 -15.94 -13.20
N GLY A 134 -13.60 -16.66 -12.14
CA GLY A 134 -12.25 -17.21 -11.96
C GLY A 134 -11.94 -18.26 -13.03
N SER A 135 -10.65 -18.42 -13.31
CA SER A 135 -10.15 -19.30 -14.38
C SER A 135 -8.67 -19.62 -14.16
N GLU A 136 -8.07 -20.37 -15.07
CA GLU A 136 -6.61 -20.57 -15.07
C GLU A 136 -5.85 -19.25 -15.28
N THR A 137 -6.49 -18.26 -15.91
CA THR A 137 -5.90 -16.95 -16.22
C THR A 137 -6.16 -15.91 -15.12
N PHE A 138 -7.33 -15.92 -14.49
CA PHE A 138 -7.70 -14.95 -13.45
C PHE A 138 -8.06 -15.67 -12.17
N SER A 139 -7.44 -15.29 -11.05
CA SER A 139 -7.79 -15.84 -9.73
C SER A 139 -7.97 -14.73 -8.69
N PHE A 140 -9.04 -14.84 -7.92
CA PHE A 140 -9.43 -13.89 -6.88
C PHE A 140 -9.15 -14.47 -5.50
N HIS A 141 -8.47 -13.71 -4.67
CA HIS A 141 -8.05 -14.13 -3.34
C HIS A 141 -8.64 -13.19 -2.27
N PRO A 142 -9.40 -13.72 -1.31
CA PRO A 142 -10.01 -12.90 -0.28
C PRO A 142 -8.96 -12.40 0.73
N GLY A 143 -8.74 -11.09 0.77
CA GLY A 143 -8.00 -10.41 1.84
C GLY A 143 -8.85 -9.98 3.05
N VAL A 144 -8.55 -8.81 3.61
CA VAL A 144 -9.13 -8.29 4.87
C VAL A 144 -10.12 -7.16 4.59
N GLY A 145 -11.32 -7.28 5.17
CA GLY A 145 -12.41 -6.33 4.97
C GLY A 145 -12.71 -6.19 3.49
N TYR A 146 -12.62 -4.97 2.98
CA TYR A 146 -12.89 -4.62 1.59
C TYR A 146 -11.69 -4.81 0.64
N ARG A 147 -10.52 -5.23 1.11
CA ARG A 147 -9.28 -5.31 0.29
C ARG A 147 -8.99 -6.76 -0.10
N HIS A 148 -8.84 -7.01 -1.38
CA HIS A 148 -8.62 -8.34 -1.96
C HIS A 148 -7.56 -8.28 -3.06
N LEU A 149 -7.24 -9.45 -3.62
CA LEU A 149 -6.20 -9.60 -4.63
C LEU A 149 -6.77 -10.31 -5.86
N LEU A 150 -6.49 -9.76 -7.03
CA LEU A 150 -6.67 -10.42 -8.32
C LEU A 150 -5.29 -10.75 -8.88
N VAL A 151 -5.06 -12.00 -9.23
CA VAL A 151 -3.89 -12.42 -10.00
C VAL A 151 -4.32 -12.74 -11.42
N TRP A 152 -3.69 -12.05 -12.38
CA TRP A 152 -3.79 -12.30 -13.81
C TRP A 152 -2.52 -13.01 -14.28
N LYS A 153 -2.62 -14.32 -14.56
CA LYS A 153 -1.49 -15.12 -15.01
C LYS A 153 -1.08 -14.80 -16.44
N GLY A 154 0.23 -14.63 -16.65
CA GLY A 154 0.78 -14.26 -17.96
C GLY A 154 0.19 -12.96 -18.52
N GLY A 155 -0.21 -12.05 -17.62
CA GLY A 155 -0.85 -10.79 -18.00
C GLY A 155 0.16 -9.80 -18.56
N GLU A 156 -0.31 -8.93 -19.45
CA GLU A 156 0.43 -7.77 -19.91
C GLU A 156 -0.52 -6.57 -19.87
N SER A 157 -0.11 -5.48 -19.24
CA SER A 157 -1.04 -4.40 -18.94
C SER A 157 -0.32 -3.06 -18.77
N GLU A 158 -0.68 -2.10 -19.62
CA GLU A 158 -0.45 -0.67 -19.37
C GLU A 158 -1.62 -0.03 -18.58
N LEU A 159 -2.48 -0.83 -17.97
CA LEU A 159 -3.69 -0.36 -17.29
C LEU A 159 -3.32 0.56 -16.12
N VAL A 160 -3.72 1.82 -16.26
CA VAL A 160 -3.70 2.79 -15.17
C VAL A 160 -5.04 2.70 -14.45
N ALA A 161 -5.02 2.16 -13.23
CA ALA A 161 -6.17 2.15 -12.34
C ALA A 161 -6.07 3.29 -11.34
N THR A 162 -7.21 3.88 -10.98
CA THR A 162 -7.28 4.88 -9.91
C THR A 162 -7.62 4.19 -8.59
N PRO A 163 -6.89 4.46 -7.49
CA PRO A 163 -7.25 3.93 -6.19
C PRO A 163 -8.66 4.38 -5.78
N PRO A 164 -9.53 3.46 -5.30
CA PRO A 164 -10.92 3.80 -4.92
C PRO A 164 -11.07 4.97 -3.94
N HIS A 165 -10.13 5.12 -3.00
CA HIS A 165 -10.15 6.20 -2.01
C HIS A 165 -9.85 7.59 -2.60
N ASP A 166 -9.30 7.67 -3.82
CA ASP A 166 -9.01 8.93 -4.49
C ASP A 166 -10.22 9.46 -5.30
N ILE A 167 -11.25 8.62 -5.53
CA ILE A 167 -12.41 8.92 -6.39
C ILE A 167 -13.76 8.84 -5.66
N THR A 168 -13.76 8.78 -4.33
CA THR A 168 -15.00 8.88 -3.56
C THR A 168 -15.71 10.21 -3.86
N ASP A 169 -17.00 10.15 -4.15
CA ASP A 169 -17.84 11.27 -4.61
C ASP A 169 -17.38 11.97 -5.90
N LYS A 170 -16.54 11.33 -6.71
CA LYS A 170 -16.11 11.83 -8.02
C LYS A 170 -16.71 10.97 -9.14
N ALA A 171 -17.28 11.63 -10.14
CA ALA A 171 -17.70 11.03 -11.41
C ALA A 171 -16.54 11.04 -12.42
#